data_AF-A0A8J4Y8G4-F1
#
_entry.id   AF-A0A8J4Y8G4-F1
#
_cell.length_a   1.000
_cell.length_b   1.000
_cell.length_c   1.000
_cell.angle_alpha   90.00
_cell.angle_beta   90.00
_cell.angle_gamma   90.00
#
_symmetry.space_group_name_H-M   'P 1'
#
loop_
_entity.id
_entity.type
_entity.pdbx_description
1 polymer ?
#
loop_
_entity_poly.entity_id
_entity_poly.type
_entity_poly.pdbx_seq_one_letter_code
_entity_poly.pdbx_strand_id
1 'polypeptide(L)'
;MSGGGTSHRVNGIIVQPKSQSCLPPQPPSAVSKADKKRSIPSSSDLLPIYSVGKREGPPAIKPADLSDTLAGANILVQRRNHVWIMTRMLEPCDQTISSWTGFNIMTRDRVQVTEDVVGYCATINAPATDMATVQKILREALNIMSSLQLERIPVVLDQALFAKATEIAWKDVDRYGRIVLMMGNFHTICNFMSSIGKMFGDAGLRDVAVESGVIAEGSINKGSAKASNTTVLCDSTS
;
A
#
# COMPACT_ATOMS: atom_id res chain seq x y z
N MET A 1 -16.64 -18.23 9.70
CA MET A 1 -16.47 -17.38 10.88
C MET A 1 -16.59 -15.92 10.45
N SER A 2 -17.79 -15.34 10.59
CA SER A 2 -18.04 -13.92 10.27
C SER A 2 -17.59 -13.07 11.46
N GLY A 3 -16.57 -12.25 11.26
CA GLY A 3 -16.01 -11.35 12.28
C GLY A 3 -16.90 -10.13 12.55
N GLY A 4 -18.20 -10.33 12.80
CA GLY A 4 -19.10 -9.26 13.19
C GLY A 4 -18.82 -8.82 14.62
N GLY A 5 -18.08 -7.73 14.80
CA GLY A 5 -17.74 -7.22 16.14
C GLY A 5 -16.47 -6.38 16.21
N THR A 6 -15.64 -6.37 15.17
CA THR A 6 -14.54 -5.40 15.05
C THR A 6 -15.10 -4.09 14.50
N SER A 7 -14.60 -2.92 14.94
CA SER A 7 -14.95 -1.62 14.35
C SER A 7 -14.73 -1.64 12.83
N HIS A 8 -15.78 -1.90 12.06
CA HIS A 8 -15.77 -2.09 10.61
C HIS A 8 -15.75 -0.74 9.91
N ARG A 9 -14.68 0.02 10.15
CA ARG A 9 -14.47 1.34 9.57
C ARG A 9 -13.27 1.29 8.67
N VAL A 10 -13.42 1.83 7.48
CA VAL A 10 -12.30 2.05 6.57
C VAL A 10 -11.83 3.49 6.73
N ASN A 11 -10.53 3.64 6.97
CA ASN A 11 -9.86 4.93 7.01
C ASN A 11 -8.89 5.03 5.83
N GLY A 12 -8.74 6.22 5.28
CA GLY A 12 -7.77 6.53 4.24
C GLY A 12 -6.80 7.59 4.71
N ILE A 13 -5.58 7.53 4.19
CA ILE A 13 -4.56 8.56 4.37
C ILE A 13 -4.18 9.06 2.97
N ILE A 14 -3.76 10.30 2.87
CA ILE A 14 -3.24 10.89 1.64
C ILE A 14 -1.87 11.45 1.99
N VAL A 15 -0.87 11.20 1.16
CA VAL A 15 0.48 11.74 1.36
C VAL A 15 0.83 12.55 0.12
N GLN A 16 1.27 13.78 0.31
CA GLN A 16 1.64 14.65 -0.81
C GLN A 16 2.91 15.42 -0.51
N PRO A 17 3.82 15.62 -1.48
CA PRO A 17 4.93 16.54 -1.30
C PRO A 17 4.41 17.94 -0.98
N LYS A 18 5.02 18.57 0.03
CA LYS A 18 4.74 19.95 0.43
C LYS A 18 5.15 20.89 -0.69
N SER A 19 4.19 21.42 -1.43
CA SER A 19 4.47 22.42 -2.46
C SER A 19 4.83 23.76 -1.82
N GLN A 20 5.78 24.50 -2.41
CA GLN A 20 6.12 25.86 -1.99
C GLN A 20 5.01 26.90 -2.33
N SER A 21 3.99 26.52 -3.11
CA SER A 21 2.95 27.44 -3.60
C SER A 21 1.68 27.47 -2.75
N CYS A 22 1.51 26.55 -1.81
CA CYS A 22 0.43 26.63 -0.84
C CYS A 22 0.81 27.69 0.21
N LEU A 23 0.12 28.83 0.21
CA LEU A 23 0.09 29.72 1.37
C LEU A 23 -0.18 28.85 2.61
N PRO A 24 0.51 29.10 3.75
CA PRO A 24 0.26 28.35 4.96
C PRO A 24 -1.25 28.38 5.25
N PRO A 25 -1.85 27.25 5.69
CA PRO A 25 -3.23 27.26 6.12
C PRO A 25 -3.40 28.42 7.09
N GLN A 26 -4.41 29.28 6.86
CA GLN A 26 -4.69 30.35 7.81
C GLN A 26 -4.79 29.71 9.20
N PRO A 27 -4.12 30.26 10.22
CA PRO A 27 -4.22 29.72 11.57
C PRO A 27 -5.70 29.58 11.90
N PRO A 28 -6.15 28.41 12.38
CA PRO A 28 -7.55 28.21 12.70
C PRO A 28 -7.97 29.36 13.62
N SER A 29 -9.00 30.09 13.23
CA SER A 29 -9.61 31.11 14.07
C SER A 29 -9.82 30.48 15.44
N ALA A 30 -9.40 31.19 16.50
CA ALA A 30 -9.37 30.68 17.87
C ALA A 30 -10.58 29.79 18.16
N VAL A 31 -10.34 28.48 18.19
CA VAL A 31 -11.38 27.49 18.44
C VAL A 31 -11.84 27.77 19.87
N SER A 32 -13.04 28.34 20.01
CA SER A 32 -13.73 28.38 21.30
C SER A 32 -13.70 26.96 21.83
N LYS A 33 -13.30 26.79 23.11
CA LYS A 33 -13.11 25.50 23.78
C LYS A 33 -14.29 24.58 23.45
N ALA A 34 -14.13 23.75 22.42
CA ALA A 34 -15.18 22.87 21.98
C ALA A 34 -15.33 21.80 23.04
N ASP A 35 -16.58 21.55 23.44
CA ASP A 35 -16.94 20.50 24.38
C ASP A 35 -16.18 19.21 24.05
N LYS A 36 -15.74 18.52 25.11
CA LYS A 36 -14.98 17.26 25.09
C LYS A 36 -15.77 16.11 24.43
N LYS A 37 -16.15 16.22 23.16
CA LYS A 37 -16.68 15.12 22.35
C LYS A 37 -15.53 14.51 21.56
N ARG A 38 -15.00 13.41 22.09
CA ARG A 38 -14.00 12.52 21.47
C ARG A 38 -14.65 11.63 20.40
N SER A 39 -15.47 12.20 19.52
CA SER A 39 -16.12 11.45 18.45
C SER A 39 -16.12 12.29 17.18
N ILE A 40 -15.39 11.84 16.17
CA ILE A 40 -15.50 12.37 14.81
C ILE A 40 -16.91 12.02 14.31
N PRO A 41 -17.71 12.98 13.84
CA PRO A 41 -19.03 12.68 13.28
C PRO A 41 -18.85 11.72 12.08
N SER A 42 -19.48 10.56 12.14
CA SER A 42 -19.52 9.63 11.01
C SER A 42 -20.38 10.23 9.92
N SER A 43 -19.85 10.41 8.70
CA SER A 43 -20.71 10.78 7.58
C SER A 43 -21.72 9.65 7.34
N SER A 44 -23.00 9.98 7.34
CA SER A 44 -24.11 9.04 7.11
C SER A 44 -24.34 8.80 5.62
N ASP A 45 -23.27 8.79 4.82
CA ASP A 45 -23.37 8.61 3.39
C ASP A 45 -23.67 7.14 3.10
N LEU A 46 -24.89 6.88 2.64
CA LEU A 46 -25.28 5.55 2.16
C LEU A 46 -24.30 5.10 1.06
N LEU A 47 -23.85 3.86 1.17
CA LEU A 47 -22.99 3.28 0.14
C LEU A 47 -23.78 3.18 -1.17
N PRO A 48 -23.18 3.55 -2.32
CA PRO A 48 -23.80 3.28 -3.60
C PRO A 48 -24.00 1.77 -3.79
N ILE A 49 -25.11 1.38 -4.39
CA ILE A 49 -25.40 -0.02 -4.70
C ILE A 49 -24.37 -0.52 -5.73
N TYR A 50 -23.64 -1.56 -5.38
CA TYR A 50 -22.74 -2.27 -6.30
C TYR A 50 -23.26 -3.68 -6.55
N SER A 51 -23.59 -3.99 -7.80
CA SER A 51 -23.99 -5.34 -8.21
C SER A 51 -22.76 -6.16 -8.58
N VAL A 52 -22.47 -7.19 -7.79
CA VAL A 52 -21.34 -8.09 -8.05
C VAL A 52 -21.68 -8.97 -9.26
N GLY A 53 -21.22 -8.58 -10.44
CA GLY A 53 -21.27 -9.41 -11.66
C GLY A 53 -20.22 -10.53 -11.68
N LYS A 54 -20.18 -11.31 -12.76
CA LYS A 54 -19.20 -12.39 -12.97
C LYS A 54 -17.77 -11.88 -12.80
N ARG A 55 -16.91 -12.65 -12.13
CA ARG A 55 -15.51 -12.28 -11.88
C ARG A 55 -14.73 -12.23 -13.21
N GLU A 56 -13.99 -11.16 -13.40
CA GLU A 56 -13.08 -10.99 -14.53
C GLU A 56 -11.64 -11.13 -14.06
N GLY A 57 -10.79 -11.71 -14.92
CA GLY A 57 -9.37 -11.89 -14.66
C GLY A 57 -8.56 -10.66 -15.09
N PRO A 58 -7.23 -10.68 -14.87
CA PRO A 58 -6.37 -9.61 -15.33
C PRO A 58 -6.48 -9.46 -16.85
N PRO A 59 -6.51 -8.22 -17.37
CA PRO A 59 -6.46 -7.99 -18.81
C PRO A 59 -5.14 -8.52 -19.39
N ALA A 60 -5.14 -8.85 -20.67
CA ALA A 60 -3.94 -9.30 -21.36
C ALA A 60 -2.81 -8.26 -21.23
N ILE A 61 -1.65 -8.70 -20.77
CA ILE A 61 -0.46 -7.85 -20.65
C ILE A 61 -0.02 -7.46 -22.05
N LYS A 62 -0.06 -6.17 -22.35
CA LYS A 62 0.57 -5.62 -23.55
C LYS A 62 2.02 -5.27 -23.21
N PRO A 63 3.00 -5.70 -24.01
CA PRO A 63 4.36 -5.21 -23.87
C PRO A 63 4.35 -3.68 -23.98
N ALA A 64 4.85 -3.00 -22.96
CA ALA A 64 5.07 -1.55 -23.00
C ALA A 64 6.53 -1.31 -23.35
N ASP A 65 6.77 -0.51 -24.38
CA ASP A 65 8.11 -0.01 -24.67
C ASP A 65 8.47 0.99 -23.57
N LEU A 66 9.45 0.64 -22.74
CA LEU A 66 9.99 1.56 -21.75
C LEU A 66 10.81 2.59 -22.52
N SER A 67 10.49 3.87 -22.40
CA SER A 67 11.32 4.91 -23.02
C SER A 67 12.76 4.79 -22.53
N ASP A 68 13.74 5.10 -23.39
CA ASP A 68 15.17 4.97 -23.08
C ASP A 68 15.58 5.69 -21.78
N THR A 69 14.94 6.82 -21.49
CA THR A 69 15.14 7.60 -20.25
C THR A 69 14.70 6.82 -19.00
N LEU A 70 13.56 6.13 -19.07
CA LEU A 70 13.04 5.31 -17.97
C LEU A 70 13.88 4.04 -17.80
N ALA A 71 14.41 3.47 -18.89
CA ALA A 71 15.35 2.35 -18.85
C ALA A 71 16.66 2.73 -18.11
N GLY A 72 17.23 3.90 -18.41
CA GLY A 72 18.45 4.40 -17.75
C GLY A 72 18.28 4.63 -16.24
N ALA A 73 17.19 5.28 -15.83
CA ALA A 73 16.88 5.49 -14.42
C ALA A 73 16.68 4.16 -13.65
N ASN A 74 16.00 3.19 -14.28
CA ASN A 74 15.81 1.86 -13.70
C ASN A 74 17.14 1.12 -13.47
N ILE A 75 18.09 1.19 -14.40
CA ILE A 75 19.41 0.55 -14.27
C ILE A 75 20.17 1.12 -13.07
N LEU A 76 20.14 2.45 -12.87
CA LEU A 76 20.80 3.08 -11.73
C LEU A 76 20.19 2.64 -10.39
N VAL A 77 18.86 2.61 -10.29
CA VAL A 77 18.16 2.15 -9.09
C VAL A 77 18.48 0.67 -8.79
N GLN A 78 18.46 -0.19 -9.82
CA GLN A 78 18.81 -1.60 -9.68
C GLN A 78 20.24 -1.79 -9.21
N ARG A 79 21.21 -1.08 -9.82
CA ARG A 79 22.61 -1.12 -9.40
C ARG A 79 22.79 -0.68 -7.96
N ARG A 80 22.15 0.43 -7.57
CA ARG A 80 22.22 0.95 -6.19
C ARG A 80 21.67 -0.07 -5.18
N ASN A 81 20.52 -0.66 -5.47
CA ASN A 81 19.94 -1.71 -4.63
C ASN A 81 20.84 -2.95 -4.56
N HIS A 82 21.44 -3.34 -5.69
CA HIS A 82 22.35 -4.48 -5.74
C HIS A 82 23.60 -4.26 -4.88
N VAL A 83 24.22 -3.07 -4.99
CA VAL A 83 25.36 -2.70 -4.15
C VAL A 83 24.97 -2.74 -2.67
N TRP A 84 23.83 -2.18 -2.29
CA TRP A 84 23.35 -2.21 -0.90
C TRP A 84 23.17 -3.64 -0.36
N ILE A 85 22.58 -4.54 -1.16
CA ILE A 85 22.41 -5.94 -0.75
C ILE A 85 23.77 -6.60 -0.59
N MET A 86 24.66 -6.47 -1.57
CA MET A 86 25.96 -7.13 -1.56
C MET A 86 26.82 -6.66 -0.38
N THR A 87 26.87 -5.36 -0.10
CA THR A 87 27.64 -4.84 1.04
C THR A 87 27.08 -5.31 2.37
N ARG A 88 25.75 -5.42 2.50
CA ARG A 88 25.10 -6.00 3.68
C ARG A 88 25.37 -7.49 3.87
N MET A 89 25.63 -8.25 2.81
CA MET A 89 25.89 -9.68 2.87
C MET A 89 27.34 -10.03 3.22
N LEU A 90 28.28 -9.10 3.08
CA LEU A 90 29.71 -9.35 3.38
C LEU A 90 29.97 -9.55 4.88
N GLU A 91 29.34 -8.75 5.74
CA GLU A 91 29.52 -8.78 7.19
C GLU A 91 28.16 -8.89 7.91
N PRO A 92 27.53 -10.08 7.90
CA PRO A 92 26.19 -10.25 8.45
C PRO A 92 26.15 -10.12 9.98
N CYS A 93 27.25 -10.48 10.67
CA CYS A 93 27.33 -10.48 12.13
C CYS A 93 27.79 -9.14 12.72
N ASP A 94 28.55 -8.33 11.97
CA ASP A 94 29.04 -7.00 12.39
C ASP A 94 28.63 -5.94 11.37
N GLN A 95 27.32 -5.77 11.22
CA GLN A 95 26.78 -4.96 10.15
C GLN A 95 26.99 -3.46 10.37
N THR A 96 27.86 -2.86 9.57
CA THR A 96 28.10 -1.41 9.57
C THR A 96 27.27 -0.65 8.53
N ILE A 97 26.71 -1.32 7.53
CA ILE A 97 25.89 -0.68 6.49
C ILE A 97 24.47 -0.44 7.03
N SER A 98 23.99 0.78 6.83
CA SER A 98 22.65 1.19 7.25
C SER A 98 21.54 0.41 6.55
N SER A 99 20.34 0.46 7.14
CA SER A 99 19.13 -0.05 6.49
C SER A 99 18.90 0.63 5.14
N TRP A 100 18.06 0.06 4.28
CA TRP A 100 17.84 0.56 2.92
C TRP A 100 17.57 2.07 2.90
N THR A 101 16.67 2.58 3.75
CA THR A 101 16.40 4.02 3.84
C THR A 101 17.64 4.84 4.22
N GLY A 102 18.39 4.39 5.23
CA GLY A 102 19.62 5.08 5.65
C GLY A 102 20.67 5.10 4.54
N PHE A 103 20.83 3.99 3.83
CA PHE A 103 21.77 3.89 2.72
C PHE A 103 21.41 4.88 1.62
N ASN A 104 20.13 4.93 1.23
CA ASN A 104 19.65 5.89 0.23
C ASN A 104 19.81 7.34 0.66
N ILE A 105 19.65 7.66 1.95
CA ILE A 105 19.90 9.01 2.47
C ILE A 105 21.39 9.35 2.41
N MET A 106 22.27 8.40 2.71
CA MET A 106 23.72 8.59 2.69
C MET A 106 24.28 8.71 1.27
N THR A 107 23.74 7.96 0.31
CA THR A 107 24.27 7.86 -1.06
C THR A 107 23.49 8.67 -2.08
N ARG A 108 22.49 9.46 -1.67
CA ARG A 108 21.78 10.32 -2.62
C ARG A 108 22.70 11.46 -3.08
N ASP A 109 22.64 11.76 -4.36
CA ASP A 109 23.10 13.06 -4.86
C ASP A 109 22.31 14.15 -4.15
N ARG A 110 22.87 15.36 -3.99
CA ARG A 110 22.33 16.50 -3.20
C ARG A 110 20.98 17.05 -3.71
N VAL A 111 20.00 16.18 -3.92
CA VAL A 111 18.62 16.45 -4.28
C VAL A 111 17.95 16.99 -3.02
N GLN A 112 17.24 18.11 -3.18
CA GLN A 112 16.42 18.66 -2.11
C GLN A 112 15.33 17.66 -1.74
N VAL A 113 15.21 17.36 -0.44
CA VAL A 113 14.11 16.54 0.07
C VAL A 113 12.94 17.47 0.32
N THR A 114 11.85 17.24 -0.39
CA THR A 114 10.57 17.86 -0.08
C THR A 114 9.93 17.06 1.06
N GLU A 115 9.54 17.75 2.12
CA GLU A 115 8.75 17.16 3.20
C GLU A 115 7.36 16.78 2.66
N ASP A 116 6.76 15.69 3.15
CA ASP A 116 5.40 15.33 2.79
C ASP A 116 4.37 15.86 3.80
N VAL A 117 3.18 16.19 3.30
CA VAL A 117 1.98 16.54 4.06
C VAL A 117 1.07 15.31 4.12
N VAL A 118 0.62 14.97 5.32
CA VAL A 118 -0.31 13.88 5.56
C VAL A 118 -1.73 14.42 5.73
N GLY A 119 -2.63 14.02 4.83
CA GLY A 119 -4.06 14.23 4.92
C GLY A 119 -4.80 12.96 5.37
N TYR A 120 -5.97 13.13 5.97
CA TYR A 120 -6.85 12.02 6.37
C TYR A 120 -8.13 12.05 5.54
N CYS A 121 -8.49 10.92 4.93
CA CYS A 121 -9.77 10.78 4.23
C CYS A 121 -10.91 10.62 5.22
N ALA A 122 -12.13 10.95 4.77
CA ALA A 122 -13.34 10.66 5.51
C ALA A 122 -13.45 9.16 5.82
N THR A 123 -13.74 8.83 7.08
CA THR A 123 -13.96 7.45 7.51
C THR A 123 -15.23 6.90 6.89
N ILE A 124 -15.11 5.77 6.19
CA ILE A 124 -16.26 5.03 5.67
C ILE A 124 -16.73 4.07 6.75
N ASN A 125 -17.93 4.28 7.26
CA ASN A 125 -18.53 3.45 8.30
C ASN A 125 -19.21 2.22 7.71
N ALA A 126 -18.43 1.38 7.02
CA ALA A 126 -18.90 0.13 6.44
C ALA A 126 -17.78 -0.92 6.38
N PRO A 127 -18.11 -2.22 6.38
CA PRO A 127 -17.12 -3.28 6.33
C PRO A 127 -16.19 -3.17 5.12
N ALA A 128 -14.88 -3.23 5.39
CA ALA A 128 -13.84 -3.36 4.36
C ALA A 128 -14.05 -4.60 3.46
N THR A 129 -14.79 -5.59 3.95
CA THR A 129 -15.12 -6.81 3.20
C THR A 129 -16.27 -6.63 2.22
N ASP A 130 -16.99 -5.52 2.22
CA ASP A 130 -18.10 -5.27 1.29
C ASP A 130 -17.60 -4.66 -0.03
N MET A 131 -18.09 -5.17 -1.16
CA MET A 131 -17.71 -4.69 -2.49
C MET A 131 -18.15 -3.24 -2.72
N ALA A 132 -19.30 -2.82 -2.15
CA ALA A 132 -19.76 -1.44 -2.23
C ALA A 132 -18.81 -0.47 -1.50
N THR A 133 -18.26 -0.90 -0.35
CA THR A 133 -17.20 -0.15 0.36
C THR A 133 -15.97 0.02 -0.53
N VAL A 134 -15.49 -1.06 -1.16
CA VAL A 134 -14.31 -1.00 -2.05
C VAL A 134 -14.56 -0.11 -3.26
N GLN A 135 -15.74 -0.19 -3.87
CA GLN A 135 -16.10 0.69 -4.97
C GLN A 135 -16.09 2.16 -4.54
N LYS A 136 -16.61 2.47 -3.33
CA LYS A 136 -16.56 3.83 -2.77
C LYS A 136 -15.12 4.30 -2.60
N ILE A 137 -14.23 3.47 -2.06
CA ILE A 137 -12.79 3.80 -1.94
C ILE A 137 -12.19 4.18 -3.30
N LEU A 138 -12.47 3.39 -4.35
CA LEU A 138 -11.95 3.68 -5.69
C LEU A 138 -12.53 4.96 -6.29
N ARG A 139 -13.81 5.26 -6.04
CA ARG A 139 -14.43 6.52 -6.47
C ARG A 139 -13.83 7.72 -5.76
N GLU A 140 -13.59 7.63 -4.45
CA GLU A 140 -12.90 8.69 -3.72
C GLU A 140 -11.47 8.91 -4.22
N ALA A 141 -10.75 7.84 -4.55
CA ALA A 141 -9.43 7.96 -5.17
C ALA A 141 -9.47 8.73 -6.50
N LEU A 142 -10.46 8.48 -7.37
CA LEU A 142 -10.64 9.24 -8.62
C LEU A 142 -11.01 10.71 -8.38
N ASN A 143 -11.81 10.99 -7.35
CA ASN A 143 -12.15 12.36 -6.96
C ASN A 143 -10.88 13.10 -6.51
N ILE A 144 -10.10 12.50 -5.62
CA ILE A 144 -8.81 13.04 -5.14
C ILE A 144 -7.86 13.28 -6.31
N MET A 145 -7.69 12.28 -7.18
CA MET A 145 -6.86 12.39 -8.39
C MET A 145 -7.27 13.59 -9.26
N SER A 146 -8.58 13.79 -9.44
CA SER A 146 -9.11 14.89 -10.24
C SER A 146 -8.93 16.25 -9.56
N SER A 147 -9.16 16.34 -8.25
CA SER A 147 -8.93 17.57 -7.46
C SER A 147 -7.46 17.98 -7.44
N LEU A 148 -6.55 17.01 -7.48
CA LEU A 148 -5.11 17.22 -7.50
C LEU A 148 -4.53 17.31 -8.92
N GLN A 149 -5.36 17.16 -9.95
CA GLN A 149 -4.97 17.18 -11.37
C GLN A 149 -3.85 16.16 -11.71
N LEU A 150 -3.90 14.99 -11.09
CA LEU A 150 -2.93 13.90 -11.33
C LEU A 150 -3.36 13.07 -12.55
N GLU A 151 -2.40 12.63 -13.37
CA GLU A 151 -2.68 11.71 -14.49
C GLU A 151 -3.10 10.32 -13.98
N ARG A 152 -2.41 9.85 -12.94
CA ARG A 152 -2.62 8.54 -12.29
C ARG A 152 -2.47 8.69 -10.80
N ILE A 153 -3.12 7.79 -10.06
CA ILE A 153 -3.04 7.78 -8.59
C ILE A 153 -2.67 6.37 -8.09
N PRO A 154 -1.56 6.20 -7.36
CA PRO A 154 -1.31 4.97 -6.65
C PRO A 154 -2.25 4.85 -5.45
N VAL A 155 -2.78 3.64 -5.24
CA VAL A 155 -3.66 3.34 -4.11
C VAL A 155 -3.19 2.05 -3.47
N VAL A 156 -2.55 2.20 -2.31
CA VAL A 156 -2.13 1.07 -1.48
C VAL A 156 -3.31 0.53 -0.68
N LEU A 157 -3.46 -0.79 -0.63
CA LEU A 157 -4.55 -1.47 0.09
C LEU A 157 -4.00 -2.67 0.85
N ASP A 158 -4.71 -3.08 1.91
CA ASP A 158 -4.48 -4.41 2.48
C ASP A 158 -4.81 -5.51 1.45
N GLN A 159 -4.37 -6.73 1.72
CA GLN A 159 -4.53 -7.85 0.78
C GLN A 159 -5.99 -8.12 0.37
N ALA A 160 -6.94 -8.04 1.31
CA ALA A 160 -8.33 -8.40 1.05
C ALA A 160 -9.02 -7.31 0.23
N LEU A 161 -8.75 -6.04 0.55
CA LEU A 161 -9.20 -4.89 -0.21
C LEU A 161 -8.58 -4.86 -1.60
N PHE A 162 -7.27 -5.13 -1.71
CA PHE A 162 -6.55 -5.19 -2.99
C PHE A 162 -7.17 -6.22 -3.94
N ALA A 163 -7.47 -7.43 -3.46
CA ALA A 163 -8.07 -8.49 -4.27
C ALA A 163 -9.46 -8.10 -4.81
N LYS A 164 -10.26 -7.37 -4.02
CA LYS A 164 -11.58 -6.86 -4.45
C LYS A 164 -11.47 -5.66 -5.38
N ALA A 165 -10.56 -4.74 -5.07
CA ALA A 165 -10.33 -3.54 -5.87
C ALA A 165 -9.84 -3.89 -7.27
N THR A 166 -8.94 -4.86 -7.38
CA THR A 166 -8.47 -5.39 -8.68
C THR A 166 -9.62 -6.00 -9.48
N GLU A 167 -10.50 -6.78 -8.84
CA GLU A 167 -11.70 -7.30 -9.51
C GLU A 167 -12.60 -6.17 -10.05
N ILE A 168 -12.83 -5.12 -9.27
CA ILE A 168 -13.64 -3.96 -9.72
C ILE A 168 -12.94 -3.22 -10.85
N ALA A 169 -11.64 -2.98 -10.73
CA ALA A 169 -10.85 -2.23 -11.70
C ALA A 169 -10.74 -2.96 -13.05
N TRP A 170 -10.67 -4.31 -13.04
CA TRP A 170 -10.64 -5.10 -14.26
C TRP A 170 -11.98 -5.13 -15.00
N LYS A 171 -13.10 -5.07 -14.27
CA LYS A 171 -14.45 -4.99 -14.89
C LYS A 171 -14.72 -3.67 -15.61
N ASP A 172 -14.04 -2.60 -15.22
CA ASP A 172 -14.26 -1.25 -15.75
C ASP A 172 -12.91 -0.53 -15.88
N VAL A 173 -12.10 -1.04 -16.81
CA VAL A 173 -10.74 -0.54 -17.08
C VAL A 173 -10.78 0.91 -17.56
N ASP A 174 -11.79 1.31 -18.32
CA ASP A 174 -11.93 2.68 -18.81
C ASP A 174 -12.10 3.68 -17.66
N ARG A 175 -12.84 3.28 -16.62
CA ARG A 175 -13.04 4.12 -15.43
C ARG A 175 -11.88 4.09 -14.45
N TYR A 176 -11.34 2.90 -14.18
CA TYR A 176 -10.39 2.69 -13.08
C TYR A 176 -8.94 2.49 -13.54
N GLY A 177 -8.65 2.47 -14.84
CA GLY A 177 -7.31 2.23 -15.40
C GLY A 177 -6.26 3.28 -15.02
N ARG A 178 -6.68 4.44 -14.51
CA ARG A 178 -5.79 5.48 -13.95
C ARG A 178 -5.40 5.26 -12.49
N ILE A 179 -6.02 4.29 -11.81
CA ILE A 179 -5.65 3.89 -10.46
C ILE A 179 -4.60 2.80 -10.52
N VAL A 180 -3.42 3.07 -9.95
CA VAL A 180 -2.36 2.06 -9.79
C VAL A 180 -2.58 1.37 -8.45
N LEU A 181 -3.27 0.23 -8.47
CA LEU A 181 -3.52 -0.55 -7.27
C LEU A 181 -2.23 -1.22 -6.79
N MET A 182 -1.94 -1.08 -5.50
CA MET A 182 -0.80 -1.69 -4.85
C MET A 182 -1.22 -2.40 -3.57
N MET A 183 -0.59 -3.52 -3.27
CA MET A 183 -0.74 -4.17 -1.99
C MET A 183 0.29 -3.59 -1.01
N GLY A 184 -0.14 -3.35 0.23
CA GLY A 184 0.75 -2.83 1.27
C GLY A 184 1.97 -3.73 1.50
N ASN A 185 3.15 -3.13 1.69
CA ASN A 185 4.44 -3.84 1.78
C ASN A 185 4.42 -5.02 2.75
N PHE A 186 3.77 -4.88 3.91
CA PHE A 186 3.62 -5.97 4.87
C PHE A 186 2.95 -7.20 4.25
N HIS A 187 1.79 -7.00 3.62
CA HIS A 187 1.05 -8.08 2.96
C HIS A 187 1.79 -8.63 1.73
N THR A 188 2.53 -7.78 1.01
CA THR A 188 3.39 -8.20 -0.10
C THR A 188 4.47 -9.17 0.38
N ILE A 189 5.17 -8.84 1.46
CA ILE A 189 6.19 -9.70 2.06
C ILE A 189 5.56 -10.99 2.61
N CYS A 190 4.45 -10.90 3.34
CA CYS A 190 3.75 -12.08 3.86
C CYS A 190 3.29 -13.03 2.74
N ASN A 191 2.74 -12.49 1.65
CA ASN A 191 2.32 -13.30 0.51
C ASN A 191 3.50 -13.94 -0.21
N PHE A 192 4.60 -13.20 -0.39
CA PHE A 192 5.82 -13.75 -0.99
C PHE A 192 6.38 -14.91 -0.16
N MET A 193 6.54 -14.72 1.16
CA MET A 193 6.99 -15.78 2.06
C MET A 193 6.03 -16.97 2.08
N SER A 194 4.72 -16.72 2.06
CA SER A 194 3.72 -17.78 1.98
C SER A 194 3.80 -18.57 0.67
N SER A 195 4.09 -17.89 -0.44
CA SER A 195 4.29 -18.53 -1.74
C SER A 195 5.53 -19.41 -1.75
N ILE A 196 6.66 -18.94 -1.20
CA ILE A 196 7.87 -19.76 -1.02
C ILE A 196 7.55 -21.00 -0.19
N GLY A 197 6.91 -20.82 0.97
CA GLY A 197 6.55 -21.94 1.85
C GLY A 197 5.63 -22.96 1.17
N LYS A 198 4.74 -22.52 0.28
CA LYS A 198 3.89 -23.44 -0.51
C LYS A 198 4.66 -24.12 -1.64
N MET A 199 5.53 -23.39 -2.34
CA MET A 199 6.32 -23.94 -3.45
C MET A 199 7.32 -25.00 -2.98
N PHE A 200 7.93 -24.79 -1.82
CA PHE A 200 8.99 -25.65 -1.28
C PHE A 200 8.54 -26.46 -0.05
N GLY A 201 7.25 -26.44 0.28
CA GLY A 201 6.70 -27.13 1.45
C GLY A 201 7.00 -28.64 1.41
N ASP A 202 6.86 -29.24 0.23
CA ASP A 202 7.14 -30.66 -0.01
C ASP A 202 8.59 -30.91 -0.48
N ALA A 203 9.38 -29.85 -0.66
CA ALA A 203 10.76 -29.92 -1.15
C ALA A 203 11.80 -29.92 -0.01
N GLY A 204 11.38 -30.25 1.21
CA GLY A 204 12.27 -30.33 2.38
C GLY A 204 12.68 -28.99 3.00
N LEU A 205 12.11 -27.85 2.57
CA LEU A 205 12.40 -26.54 3.18
C LEU A 205 12.09 -26.55 4.68
N ARG A 206 11.03 -27.28 5.07
CA ARG A 206 10.68 -27.50 6.47
C ARG A 206 11.78 -28.25 7.21
N ASP A 207 12.24 -29.35 6.63
CA ASP A 207 13.20 -30.25 7.28
C ASP A 207 14.55 -29.57 7.44
N VAL A 208 15.00 -28.83 6.41
CA VAL A 208 16.18 -27.97 6.49
C VAL A 208 16.05 -26.93 7.61
N ALA A 209 14.89 -26.27 7.75
CA ALA A 209 14.69 -25.26 8.79
C ALA A 209 14.62 -25.85 10.21
N VAL A 210 14.16 -27.10 10.35
CA VAL A 210 14.15 -27.83 11.62
C VAL A 210 15.56 -28.31 11.98
N GLU A 211 16.25 -28.95 11.03
CA GLU A 211 17.63 -29.43 11.20
C GLU A 211 18.62 -28.29 11.44
N SER A 212 18.40 -27.12 10.82
CA SER A 212 19.21 -25.93 11.06
C SER A 212 18.87 -25.21 12.38
N GLY A 213 17.91 -25.72 13.17
CA GLY A 213 17.48 -25.13 14.44
C GLY A 213 16.75 -23.78 14.32
N VAL A 214 16.36 -23.39 13.10
CA VAL A 214 15.64 -22.12 12.86
C VAL A 214 14.19 -22.23 13.32
N ILE A 215 13.59 -23.43 13.24
CA ILE A 215 12.23 -23.72 13.69
C ILE A 215 12.25 -24.95 14.59
N ALA A 216 11.64 -24.86 15.78
CA ALA A 216 11.50 -26.01 16.65
C ALA A 216 10.51 -27.03 16.06
N GLU A 217 10.83 -28.31 16.22
CA GLU A 217 10.02 -29.41 15.72
C GLU A 217 8.56 -29.32 16.24
N GLY A 218 7.58 -29.27 15.32
CA GLY A 218 6.16 -29.12 15.65
C GLY A 218 5.59 -27.69 15.68
N SER A 219 6.39 -26.65 15.45
CA SER A 219 5.96 -25.23 15.61
C SER A 219 5.10 -24.65 14.47
N ILE A 220 4.75 -25.43 13.44
CA ILE A 220 4.11 -24.90 12.24
C ILE A 220 2.62 -25.25 12.23
N ASN A 221 1.80 -24.38 12.84
CA ASN A 221 0.37 -24.36 12.62
C ASN A 221 -0.12 -22.92 12.33
N LYS A 222 -0.38 -22.67 11.04
CA LYS A 222 -1.16 -21.56 10.45
C LYS A 222 -0.74 -20.13 10.84
N GLY A 223 0.34 -19.65 10.23
CA GLY A 223 0.69 -18.22 10.21
C GLY A 223 0.01 -17.45 9.06
N SER A 224 -1.29 -17.19 9.13
CA SER A 224 -1.89 -16.09 8.36
C SER A 224 -2.19 -14.96 9.33
N ALA A 225 -1.21 -14.06 9.54
CA ALA A 225 -1.40 -12.85 10.33
C ALA A 225 -2.44 -11.96 9.62
N LYS A 226 -3.67 -11.97 10.12
CA LYS A 226 -4.70 -11.00 9.75
C LYS A 226 -4.49 -9.75 10.60
N ALA A 227 -3.66 -8.84 10.11
CA ALA A 227 -3.70 -7.44 10.54
C ALA A 227 -4.30 -6.64 9.38
N SER A 228 -5.53 -6.19 9.56
CA SER A 228 -6.19 -5.25 8.63
C SER A 228 -5.90 -3.83 9.11
N ASN A 229 -4.83 -3.24 8.58
CA ASN A 229 -4.67 -1.79 8.56
C ASN A 229 -4.94 -1.33 7.14
N THR A 230 -6.08 -0.67 6.94
CA THR A 230 -6.37 0.02 5.69
C THR A 230 -5.56 1.31 5.67
N THR A 231 -4.51 1.34 4.85
CA THR A 231 -3.77 2.56 4.55
C THR A 231 -3.85 2.74 3.04
N VAL A 232 -4.80 3.57 2.60
CA VAL A 232 -4.69 4.21 1.30
C VAL A 232 -3.45 5.11 1.42
N LEU A 233 -2.43 4.86 0.61
CA LEU A 233 -1.35 5.80 0.37
C LEU A 233 -1.55 6.26 -1.07
N CYS A 234 -2.01 7.49 -1.20
CA CYS A 234 -1.85 8.25 -2.43
C CYS A 234 -0.46 8.87 -2.33
N ASP A 235 0.42 8.54 -3.28
CA ASP A 235 1.74 9.15 -3.46
C ASP A 235 1.70 9.89 -4.80
N SER A 236 1.80 11.21 -4.77
CA SER A 236 1.85 12.03 -5.97
C SER A 236 3.30 12.27 -6.36
N THR A 237 3.89 11.36 -7.12
CA THR A 237 5.16 11.63 -7.80
C THR A 237 4.84 12.35 -9.10
N SER A 238 5.06 13.67 -9.12
CA SER A 238 5.15 14.50 -10.32
C SER A 238 6.49 14.30 -11.02
#